data_AF-A0A1Q9HF17-F1
#
_entry.id   AF-A0A1Q9HF17-F1
#
_cell.length_a   1.000
_cell.length_b   1.000
_cell.length_c   1.000
_cell.angle_alpha   90.00
_cell.angle_beta   90.00
_cell.angle_gamma   90.00
#
_symmetry.space_group_name_H-M   'P 1'
#
loop_
_entity.id
_entity.type
_entity.pdbx_description
1 polymer ?
#
loop_
_entity_poly.entity_id
_entity_poly.type
_entity_poly.pdbx_seq_one_letter_code
_entity_poly.pdbx_strand_id
1 'polypeptide(L)'
;MLKHIDPLLNAELLFALQNMGHGDRLAIVDANFPAKSHAKNHFVSLTGVDASAVLASLLKHFPLDAFTEVPMWIMAEDGSEVPTEAARDFMRVKDSSEESEHQSILLDRQDFYVATRECQLVISTNDMRPYACMILQKGVIFD
;
A
#
# COMPACT_ATOMS: atom_id res chain seq x y z
N MET A 1 13.63 -10.40 -14.66
CA MET A 1 12.84 -9.46 -15.48
C MET A 1 11.88 -10.25 -16.35
N LEU A 2 10.61 -9.87 -16.35
CA LEU A 2 9.53 -10.53 -17.09
C LEU A 2 8.88 -9.51 -18.04
N LYS A 3 8.30 -9.99 -19.14
CA LYS A 3 7.50 -9.12 -20.02
C LYS A 3 6.20 -8.74 -19.29
N HIS A 4 5.75 -7.50 -19.48
CA HIS A 4 4.49 -6.97 -18.93
C HIS A 4 4.40 -6.86 -17.40
N ILE A 5 5.46 -7.21 -16.66
CA ILE A 5 5.58 -7.00 -15.22
C ILE A 5 6.53 -5.84 -14.97
N ASP A 6 6.10 -4.91 -14.13
CA ASP A 6 6.92 -3.77 -13.73
C ASP A 6 8.20 -4.24 -13.00
N PRO A 7 9.41 -3.77 -13.38
CA PRO A 7 10.67 -4.17 -12.74
C PRO A 7 10.72 -3.99 -11.22
N LEU A 8 9.93 -3.04 -10.70
CA LEU A 8 9.84 -2.77 -9.27
C LEU A 8 9.30 -3.99 -8.51
N LEU A 9 8.42 -4.77 -9.13
CA LEU A 9 7.90 -6.02 -8.58
C LEU A 9 8.95 -7.13 -8.78
N ASN A 10 9.94 -7.12 -7.89
CA ASN A 10 10.99 -8.13 -7.86
C ASN A 10 10.42 -9.53 -7.50
N ALA A 11 11.26 -10.56 -7.55
CA ALA A 11 10.83 -11.94 -7.32
C ALA A 11 10.19 -12.16 -5.93
N GLU A 12 10.69 -11.47 -4.90
CA GLU A 12 10.18 -11.57 -3.53
C GLU A 12 8.79 -10.93 -3.42
N LEU A 13 8.59 -9.74 -3.98
CA LEU A 13 7.29 -9.09 -4.02
C LEU A 13 6.27 -9.89 -4.82
N LEU A 14 6.63 -10.38 -6.01
CA LEU A 14 5.73 -11.20 -6.82
C LEU A 14 5.30 -12.45 -6.07
N PHE A 15 6.23 -13.12 -5.37
CA PHE A 15 5.90 -14.25 -4.53
C PHE A 15 4.93 -13.87 -3.41
N ALA A 16 5.22 -12.80 -2.66
CA ALA A 16 4.35 -12.34 -1.57
C ALA A 16 2.95 -11.98 -2.06
N LEU A 17 2.84 -11.20 -3.14
CA LEU A 17 1.56 -10.76 -3.73
C LEU A 17 0.73 -11.93 -4.26
N GLN A 18 1.36 -12.94 -4.85
CA GLN A 18 0.69 -14.16 -5.33
C GLN A 18 0.19 -15.05 -4.19
N ASN A 19 0.85 -15.05 -3.03
CA ASN A 19 0.41 -15.81 -1.86
C ASN A 19 -0.72 -15.13 -1.08
N MET A 20 -0.97 -13.84 -1.31
CA MET A 20 -2.10 -13.14 -0.68
C MET A 20 -3.44 -13.61 -1.27
N GLY A 21 -4.42 -13.87 -0.41
CA GLY A 21 -5.80 -14.13 -0.78
C GLY A 21 -6.66 -12.85 -0.79
N HIS A 22 -7.92 -12.99 -1.19
CA HIS A 22 -8.91 -11.92 -1.05
C HIS A 22 -9.08 -11.56 0.44
N GLY A 23 -9.10 -10.26 0.74
CA GLY A 23 -9.22 -9.71 2.09
C GLY A 23 -7.87 -9.55 2.80
N ASP A 24 -6.79 -10.16 2.30
CA ASP A 24 -5.45 -9.90 2.83
C ASP A 24 -5.02 -8.47 2.57
N ARG A 25 -4.25 -7.93 3.51
CA ARG A 25 -3.77 -6.54 3.48
C ARG A 25 -2.27 -6.48 3.30
N LEU A 26 -1.80 -5.48 2.57
CA LEU A 26 -0.39 -5.09 2.54
C LEU A 26 -0.25 -3.62 2.91
N ALA A 27 0.87 -3.27 3.53
CA ALA A 27 1.24 -1.90 3.82
C ALA A 27 2.41 -1.46 2.93
N ILE A 28 2.35 -0.23 2.41
CA ILE A 28 3.48 0.48 1.79
C ILE A 28 3.81 1.64 2.71
N VAL A 29 5.05 1.72 3.19
CA VAL A 29 5.42 2.65 4.25
C VAL A 29 6.67 3.45 3.90
N ASP A 30 6.74 4.64 4.48
CA ASP A 30 7.82 5.61 4.27
C ASP A 30 9.13 5.18 4.94
N ALA A 31 10.19 5.98 4.74
CA ALA A 31 11.53 5.71 5.25
C ALA A 31 11.64 5.75 6.79
N ASN A 32 10.69 6.40 7.48
CA ASN A 32 10.71 6.61 8.92
C ASN A 32 9.77 5.64 9.66
N PHE A 33 8.88 4.96 8.94
CA PHE A 33 7.97 3.99 9.54
C PHE A 33 8.73 2.79 10.14
N PRO A 34 8.36 2.32 11.34
CA PRO A 34 9.01 1.18 11.99
C PRO A 34 8.60 -0.17 11.35
N ALA A 35 8.86 -0.34 10.05
CA ALA A 35 8.31 -1.40 9.21
C ALA A 35 8.67 -2.80 9.72
N LYS A 36 9.94 -3.03 10.02
CA LYS A 36 10.44 -4.33 10.46
C LYS A 36 9.83 -4.81 11.78
N SER A 37 9.50 -3.92 12.70
CA SER A 37 8.88 -4.30 13.99
C SER A 37 7.36 -4.47 13.89
N HIS A 38 6.73 -3.97 12.82
CA HIS A 38 5.29 -4.05 12.60
C HIS A 38 4.90 -5.15 11.61
N ALA A 39 5.83 -5.61 10.78
CA ALA A 39 5.64 -6.75 9.89
C ALA A 39 5.61 -8.06 10.68
N LYS A 40 4.42 -8.66 10.85
CA LYS A 40 4.29 -9.96 11.50
C LYS A 40 4.66 -11.13 10.58
N ASN A 41 4.27 -11.06 9.30
CA ASN A 41 4.34 -12.19 8.39
C ASN A 41 5.49 -12.04 7.39
N HIS A 42 5.48 -10.96 6.60
CA HIS A 42 6.52 -10.73 5.60
C HIS A 42 6.89 -9.25 5.48
N PHE A 43 8.17 -8.99 5.29
CA PHE A 43 8.74 -7.66 5.20
C PHE A 43 9.66 -7.58 3.97
N VAL A 44 9.46 -6.55 3.15
CA VAL A 44 10.32 -6.26 2.00
C VAL A 44 10.78 -4.81 2.06
N SER A 45 12.05 -4.56 1.75
CA SER A 45 12.60 -3.21 1.65
C SER A 45 12.94 -2.90 0.20
N LEU A 46 12.37 -1.83 -0.33
CA LEU A 46 12.70 -1.27 -1.64
C LEU A 46 13.50 0.02 -1.46
N THR A 47 14.66 0.09 -2.10
CA THR A 47 15.53 1.26 -2.03
C THR A 47 15.45 2.10 -3.30
N GLY A 48 15.58 3.43 -3.16
CA GLY A 48 15.61 4.38 -4.28
C GLY A 48 14.25 4.62 -4.95
N VAL A 49 13.16 4.30 -4.26
CA VAL A 49 11.79 4.49 -4.76
C VAL A 49 10.87 5.06 -3.67
N ASP A 50 9.92 5.88 -4.09
CA ASP A 50 8.88 6.46 -3.23
C ASP A 50 7.62 5.56 -3.19
N ALA A 51 6.75 5.80 -2.22
CA ALA A 51 5.56 4.98 -2.00
C ALA A 51 4.53 5.09 -3.14
N SER A 52 4.47 6.23 -3.83
CA SER A 52 3.56 6.45 -4.95
C SER A 52 3.94 5.60 -6.17
N ALA A 53 5.24 5.47 -6.46
CA ALA A 53 5.74 4.63 -7.53
C ALA A 53 5.53 3.13 -7.24
N VAL A 54 5.66 2.71 -5.98
CA VAL A 54 5.30 1.35 -5.56
C VAL A 54 3.81 1.11 -5.75
N LEU A 55 2.95 2.03 -5.30
CA LEU A 55 1.51 1.96 -5.49
C LEU A 55 1.15 1.84 -6.98
N ALA A 56 1.66 2.74 -7.82
CA ALA A 56 1.39 2.74 -9.26
C ALA A 56 1.82 1.44 -9.95
N SER A 57 2.90 0.82 -9.47
CA SER A 57 3.37 -0.48 -9.95
C SER A 57 2.44 -1.63 -9.51
N LEU A 58 2.02 -1.61 -8.24
CA LEU A 58 1.11 -2.62 -7.68
C LEU A 58 -0.27 -2.62 -8.32
N LEU A 59 -0.90 -1.45 -8.49
CA LEU A 59 -2.27 -1.35 -9.02
C LEU A 59 -2.42 -1.83 -10.48
N LYS A 60 -1.31 -2.10 -11.18
CA LYS A 60 -1.34 -2.78 -12.50
C LYS A 60 -1.67 -4.28 -12.41
N HIS A 61 -1.54 -4.86 -11.22
CA HIS A 61 -1.61 -6.31 -10.99
C HIS A 61 -2.35 -6.70 -9.71
N PHE A 62 -2.65 -5.73 -8.84
CA PHE A 62 -3.23 -5.95 -7.52
C PHE A 62 -4.62 -5.30 -7.46
N PRO A 63 -5.71 -6.09 -7.58
CA PRO A 63 -7.06 -5.54 -7.50
C PRO A 63 -7.35 -5.09 -6.08
N LEU A 64 -8.02 -3.96 -5.92
CA LEU A 64 -8.56 -3.57 -4.62
C LEU A 64 -9.87 -4.28 -4.33
N ASP A 65 -10.17 -4.41 -3.04
CA ASP A 65 -11.33 -5.16 -2.58
C ASP A 65 -12.66 -4.43 -2.80
N ALA A 66 -13.41 -4.88 -3.80
CA ALA A 66 -14.74 -4.38 -4.14
C ALA A 66 -15.86 -4.82 -3.17
N PHE A 67 -15.58 -5.70 -2.18
CA PHE A 67 -16.54 -6.09 -1.13
C PHE A 67 -16.49 -5.18 0.09
N THR A 68 -15.63 -4.15 0.09
CA THR A 68 -15.59 -3.07 1.07
C THR A 68 -15.67 -1.73 0.34
N GLU A 69 -16.35 -0.75 0.93
CA GLU A 69 -16.38 0.61 0.37
C GLU A 69 -14.97 1.24 0.40
N VAL A 70 -14.15 0.86 1.37
CA VAL A 70 -12.85 1.46 1.64
C VAL A 70 -11.75 0.38 1.70
N PRO A 71 -11.14 0.00 0.56
CA PRO A 71 -10.02 -0.94 0.52
C PRO A 71 -8.65 -0.28 0.68
N MET A 72 -8.60 1.05 0.82
CA MET A 72 -7.36 1.83 0.93
C MET A 72 -7.38 2.74 2.17
N TRP A 73 -6.40 2.59 3.04
CA TRP A 73 -6.22 3.42 4.24
C TRP A 73 -4.90 4.16 4.16
N ILE A 74 -4.91 5.47 4.38
CA ILE A 74 -3.71 6.31 4.30
C ILE A 74 -3.45 6.92 5.68
N MET A 75 -2.20 6.91 6.13
CA MET A 75 -1.87 7.52 7.42
C MET A 75 -2.08 9.04 7.38
N ALA A 76 -2.82 9.54 8.36
CA ALA A 76 -3.02 10.96 8.60
C ALA A 76 -1.93 11.53 9.51
N GLU A 77 -1.77 12.85 9.48
CA GLU A 77 -1.12 13.56 10.57
C GLU A 77 -1.98 13.51 11.83
N ASP A 78 -1.34 13.38 13.00
CA ASP A 78 -2.03 13.25 14.29
C ASP A 78 -3.07 14.38 14.49
N GLY A 79 -4.35 14.00 14.61
CA GLY A 79 -5.46 14.94 14.81
C GLY A 79 -5.86 15.76 13.58
N SER A 80 -5.36 15.42 12.39
CA SER A 80 -5.71 16.09 11.13
C SER A 80 -6.63 15.23 10.27
N GLU A 81 -7.70 15.83 9.75
CA GLU A 81 -8.55 15.25 8.70
C GLU A 81 -8.14 15.71 7.29
N VAL A 82 -7.09 16.52 7.19
CA VAL A 82 -6.61 17.08 5.93
C VAL A 82 -5.58 16.13 5.33
N PRO A 83 -5.76 15.68 4.07
CA PRO A 83 -4.77 14.85 3.40
C PRO A 83 -3.40 15.53 3.37
N THR A 84 -2.33 14.78 3.61
CA THR A 84 -0.95 15.22 3.40
C THR A 84 -0.64 15.33 1.90
N GLU A 85 0.55 15.83 1.54
CA GLU A 85 1.02 15.79 0.15
C GLU A 85 1.08 14.37 -0.38
N ALA A 86 1.64 13.43 0.40
CA ALA A 86 1.72 12.02 0.03
C ALA A 86 0.32 11.41 -0.12
N ALA A 87 -0.60 11.69 0.80
CA ALA A 87 -1.97 11.19 0.71
C ALA A 87 -2.69 11.65 -0.57
N ARG A 88 -2.57 12.93 -0.93
CA ARG A 88 -3.12 13.46 -2.19
C ARG A 88 -2.50 12.78 -3.41
N ASP A 89 -1.22 12.46 -3.36
CA ASP A 89 -0.53 11.79 -4.44
C ASP A 89 -0.99 10.33 -4.59
N PHE A 90 -1.14 9.60 -3.49
CA PHE A 90 -1.67 8.24 -3.50
C PHE A 90 -3.10 8.17 -4.04
N MET A 91 -3.97 9.10 -3.62
CA MET A 91 -5.33 9.21 -4.16
C MET A 91 -5.30 9.44 -5.68
N ARG A 92 -4.45 10.36 -6.16
CA ARG A 92 -4.29 10.62 -7.60
C ARG A 92 -3.82 9.37 -8.36
N VAL A 93 -2.85 8.63 -7.82
CA VAL A 93 -2.36 7.40 -8.44
C VAL A 93 -3.48 6.37 -8.55
N LYS A 94 -4.25 6.15 -7.47
CA LYS A 94 -5.42 5.27 -7.47
C LYS A 94 -6.48 5.72 -8.48
N ASP A 95 -6.83 7.00 -8.49
CA ASP A 95 -7.84 7.58 -9.38
C ASP A 95 -7.43 7.51 -10.86
N SER A 96 -6.13 7.43 -11.15
CA SER A 96 -5.60 7.25 -12.51
C SER A 96 -5.48 5.78 -12.96
N SER A 97 -5.88 4.84 -12.10
CA SER A 97 -5.82 3.39 -12.36
C SER A 97 -7.22 2.81 -12.59
N GLU A 98 -7.29 1.50 -12.85
CA GLU A 98 -8.56 0.76 -12.93
C GLU A 98 -9.30 0.72 -11.58
N GLU A 99 -8.63 1.10 -10.49
CA GLU A 99 -9.14 1.15 -9.12
C GLU A 99 -9.77 2.51 -8.74
N SER A 100 -10.11 3.33 -9.75
CA SER A 100 -10.59 4.70 -9.54
C SER A 100 -11.91 4.79 -8.76
N GLU A 101 -12.77 3.78 -8.83
CA GLU A 101 -14.08 3.77 -8.14
C GLU A 101 -13.97 3.48 -6.64
N HIS A 102 -12.86 2.88 -6.19
CA HIS A 102 -12.66 2.55 -4.78
C HIS A 102 -12.42 3.81 -3.93
N GLN A 103 -12.99 3.84 -2.72
CA GLN A 103 -12.73 4.95 -1.80
C GLN A 103 -11.43 4.73 -1.03
N SER A 104 -10.87 5.83 -0.53
CA SER A 104 -9.78 5.80 0.44
C SER A 104 -10.16 6.63 1.66
N ILE A 105 -9.66 6.26 2.82
CA ILE A 105 -9.81 7.06 4.04
C ILE A 105 -8.47 7.42 4.65
N LEU A 106 -8.48 8.52 5.39
CA LEU A 106 -7.40 8.86 6.30
C LEU A 106 -7.60 8.12 7.61
N LEU A 107 -6.51 7.56 8.13
CA LEU A 107 -6.49 6.82 9.38
C LEU A 107 -5.51 7.49 10.34
N ASP A 108 -5.91 7.67 11.60
CA ASP A 108 -5.01 8.17 12.64
C ASP A 108 -3.76 7.28 12.74
N ARG A 109 -2.63 7.87 13.10
CA ARG A 109 -1.34 7.19 13.14
C ARG A 109 -1.36 5.96 14.05
N GLN A 110 -2.04 6.03 15.19
CA GLN A 110 -2.07 4.90 16.13
C GLN A 110 -2.92 3.75 15.58
N ASP A 111 -4.05 4.06 14.96
CA ASP A 111 -4.89 3.07 14.29
C ASP A 111 -4.18 2.46 13.08
N PHE A 112 -3.40 3.26 12.36
CA PHE A 112 -2.57 2.77 11.26
C PHE A 112 -1.51 1.77 11.74
N TYR A 113 -0.86 2.02 12.89
CA TYR A 113 0.06 1.04 13.49
C TYR A 113 -0.62 -0.27 13.85
N VAL A 114 -1.86 -0.21 14.38
CA VAL A 114 -2.65 -1.41 14.66
C VAL A 114 -2.99 -2.14 13.36
N ALA A 115 -3.49 -1.44 12.34
CA ALA A 115 -3.86 -2.02 11.06
C ALA A 115 -2.66 -2.64 10.32
N THR A 116 -1.47 -2.02 10.39
CA THR A 116 -0.25 -2.55 9.75
C THR A 116 0.15 -3.90 10.33
N ARG A 117 -0.10 -4.14 11.62
CA ARG A 117 0.20 -5.42 12.28
C ARG A 117 -0.67 -6.58 11.79
N GLU A 118 -1.76 -6.29 11.11
CA GLU A 118 -2.64 -7.28 10.50
C GLU A 118 -2.34 -7.49 9.00
N CYS A 119 -1.35 -6.78 8.45
CA CYS A 119 -0.94 -6.95 7.06
C CYS A 119 -0.07 -8.22 6.88
N GLN A 120 -0.32 -8.94 5.78
CA GLN A 120 0.49 -10.08 5.35
C GLN A 120 1.88 -9.65 4.85
N LEU A 121 1.96 -8.43 4.31
CA LEU A 121 3.16 -7.87 3.74
C LEU A 121 3.30 -6.41 4.17
N VAL A 122 4.51 -6.02 4.58
CA VAL A 122 4.90 -4.62 4.77
C VAL A 122 6.07 -4.30 3.84
N ILE A 123 5.89 -3.33 2.96
CA ILE A 123 6.87 -2.84 2.01
C ILE A 123 7.41 -1.49 2.51
N SER A 124 8.67 -1.45 2.93
CA SER A 124 9.35 -0.19 3.26
C SER A 124 9.94 0.42 2.00
N THR A 125 9.82 1.74 1.87
CA THR A 125 10.35 2.53 0.76
C THR A 125 11.42 3.51 1.23
N ASN A 126 11.94 4.34 0.33
CA ASN A 126 12.75 5.51 0.70
C ASN A 126 11.98 6.83 0.52
N ASP A 127 10.65 6.79 0.59
CA ASP A 127 9.85 8.00 0.62
C ASP A 127 10.19 8.81 1.88
N MET A 128 10.66 10.05 1.67
CA MET A 128 11.05 10.94 2.75
C MET A 128 9.91 11.90 3.14
N ARG A 129 8.78 11.88 2.42
CA ARG A 129 7.61 12.69 2.78
C ARG A 129 7.01 12.14 4.08
N PRO A 130 6.67 13.00 5.05
CA PRO A 130 6.07 12.55 6.29
C PRO A 130 4.67 11.95 6.04
N TYR A 131 4.34 10.89 6.79
CA TYR A 131 3.06 10.18 6.68
C TYR A 131 2.82 9.57 5.29
N ALA A 132 3.89 9.23 4.54
CA ALA A 132 3.79 8.56 3.24
C ALA A 132 3.59 7.05 3.43
N CYS A 133 2.56 6.69 4.19
CA CYS A 133 2.20 5.34 4.54
C CYS A 133 0.76 5.03 4.13
N MET A 134 0.53 3.87 3.53
CA MET A 134 -0.80 3.40 3.15
C MET A 134 -0.94 1.88 3.33
N ILE A 135 -2.18 1.40 3.43
CA ILE A 135 -2.56 -0.01 3.44
C ILE A 135 -3.56 -0.26 2.30
N LEU A 136 -3.38 -1.37 1.60
CA LEU A 136 -4.27 -1.84 0.54
C LEU A 136 -4.84 -3.22 0.92
N GLN A 137 -6.14 -3.43 0.70
CA GLN A 137 -6.80 -4.73 0.84
C GLN A 137 -7.03 -5.37 -0.53
N LYS A 138 -6.64 -6.64 -0.67
CA LYS A 138 -6.71 -7.39 -1.93
C LYS A 138 -8.14 -7.80 -2.28
N GLY A 139 -8.56 -7.52 -3.50
CA GLY A 139 -9.83 -7.94 -4.07
C GLY A 139 -9.82 -9.34 -4.68
N VAL A 140 -10.96 -9.68 -5.27
CA VAL A 140 -11.17 -10.91 -6.04
C VAL A 140 -10.82 -10.64 -7.51
N ILE A 141 -10.23 -11.64 -8.17
CA ILE A 141 -10.00 -11.66 -9.62
C ILE A 141 -11.08 -12.58 -10.21
N PHE A 142 -11.89 -12.09 -11.16
CA PHE A 142 -13.04 -12.83 -11.71
C PHE A 142 -12.78 -13.42 -13.10
N ASP A 143 -11.64 -13.09 -13.71
CA ASP A 143 -11.21 -13.42 -15.07
C ASP A 143 -10.06 -14.45 -15.14
#